data_AF-X0Q9R2-F1
#
_entry.id   AF-X0Q9R2-F1
#
_cell.length_a   1.000
_cell.length_b   1.000
_cell.length_c   1.000
_cell.angle_alpha   90.00
_cell.angle_beta   90.00
_cell.angle_gamma   90.00
#
_symmetry.space_group_name_H-M   'P 1'
#
loop_
_entity.id
_entity.type
_entity.pdbx_description
1 polymer ?
#
loop_
_entity_poly.entity_id
_entity_poly.type
_entity_poly.pdbx_seq_one_letter_code
_entity_poly.pdbx_strand_id
1 'polypeptide(L)'
;MRLKKYINVMNGLTTLDISKDVADLAADLYRLDKFEADNANVNKNIDKRQFDIFHFATAKINGIELLSNDKHLPQLENLYKLYRLNKII
;
A
#
# COMPACT_ATOMS: atom_id res chain seq x y z
N MET A 1 -14.25 -28.03 13.69
CA MET A 1 -15.17 -27.83 12.55
C MET A 1 -15.14 -26.43 11.93
N ARG A 2 -14.98 -25.33 12.70
CA ARG A 2 -14.89 -23.96 12.15
C ARG A 2 -13.54 -23.63 11.46
N LEU A 3 -12.41 -24.05 12.02
CA LEU A 3 -11.08 -23.74 11.47
C LEU A 3 -10.86 -24.28 10.05
N LYS A 4 -11.31 -25.52 9.77
CA LYS A 4 -11.24 -26.14 8.44
C LYS A 4 -11.96 -25.33 7.36
N LYS A 5 -13.07 -24.68 7.70
CA LYS A 5 -13.80 -23.80 6.76
C LYS A 5 -12.95 -22.62 6.33
N TYR A 6 -12.27 -21.94 7.27
CA TYR A 6 -11.42 -20.79 6.97
C TYR A 6 -10.16 -21.18 6.20
N ILE A 7 -9.53 -22.30 6.55
CA ILE A 7 -8.38 -22.83 5.81
C ILE A 7 -8.76 -23.14 4.35
N ASN A 8 -9.91 -23.76 4.11
CA ASN A 8 -10.36 -24.06 2.75
C ASN A 8 -10.62 -22.80 1.93
N VAL A 9 -11.14 -21.73 2.54
CA VAL A 9 -11.30 -20.43 1.86
C VAL A 9 -9.94 -19.84 1.53
N MET A 10 -9.01 -19.80 2.48
CA MET A 10 -7.66 -19.27 2.26
C MET A 10 -6.90 -20.03 1.17
N ASN A 11 -7.03 -21.36 1.13
CA ASN A 11 -6.40 -22.19 0.09
C ASN A 11 -6.96 -21.96 -1.31
N GLY A 12 -8.13 -21.32 -1.44
CA GLY A 12 -8.72 -20.94 -2.72
C GLY A 12 -8.29 -19.55 -3.20
N LEU A 13 -7.51 -18.80 -2.42
CA LEU A 13 -7.03 -17.47 -2.76
C LEU A 13 -5.60 -17.53 -3.29
N THR A 14 -5.32 -16.72 -4.31
CA THR A 14 -3.95 -16.51 -4.77
C THR A 14 -3.20 -15.66 -3.75
N THR A 15 -2.06 -16.14 -3.29
CA THR A 15 -1.13 -15.39 -2.45
C THR A 15 -0.10 -14.69 -3.32
N LEU A 16 0.21 -13.43 -3.01
CA LEU A 16 1.25 -12.66 -3.65
C LEU A 16 2.40 -12.46 -2.67
N ASP A 17 3.61 -12.76 -3.12
CA ASP A 17 4.81 -12.54 -2.31
C ASP A 17 5.20 -11.06 -2.31
N ILE A 18 5.79 -10.63 -1.19
CA ILE A 18 6.42 -9.31 -1.09
C ILE A 18 7.77 -9.39 -1.79
N SER A 19 7.79 -9.03 -3.07
CA SER A 19 9.02 -8.93 -3.85
C SER A 19 9.84 -7.71 -3.45
N LYS A 20 11.08 -7.64 -3.93
CA LYS A 20 11.93 -6.46 -3.76
C LYS A 20 11.25 -5.19 -4.31
N ASP A 21 10.63 -5.27 -5.50
CA ASP A 21 9.97 -4.12 -6.11
C ASP A 21 8.77 -3.62 -5.29
N VAL A 22 8.04 -4.53 -4.65
CA VAL A 22 6.98 -4.20 -3.69
C VAL A 22 7.55 -3.46 -2.49
N ALA A 23 8.63 -3.99 -1.89
CA ALA A 23 9.27 -3.38 -0.73
C ALA A 23 9.86 -2.00 -1.06
N ASP A 24 10.51 -1.86 -2.21
CA ASP A 24 11.10 -0.61 -2.68
C ASP A 24 10.02 0.45 -2.91
N LEU A 25 8.93 0.11 -3.61
CA LEU A 25 7.80 1.03 -3.81
C LEU A 25 7.14 1.41 -2.48
N ALA A 26 6.90 0.46 -1.58
CA ALA A 26 6.31 0.72 -0.28
C ALA A 26 7.19 1.68 0.55
N ALA A 27 8.49 1.46 0.57
CA ALA A 27 9.45 2.31 1.27
C ALA A 27 9.48 3.74 0.69
N ASP A 28 9.50 3.87 -0.63
CA ASP A 28 9.47 5.17 -1.30
C ASP A 28 8.19 5.95 -0.97
N LEU A 29 7.03 5.30 -1.04
CA LEU A 29 5.74 5.92 -0.71
C LEU A 29 5.69 6.34 0.77
N TYR A 30 6.19 5.51 1.68
CA TYR A 30 6.26 5.86 3.10
C TYR A 30 7.11 7.11 3.33
N ARG A 31 8.31 7.17 2.73
CA ARG A 31 9.19 8.34 2.85
C ARG A 31 8.55 9.59 2.28
N LEU A 32 7.84 9.47 1.15
CA LEU A 32 7.11 10.59 0.54
C LEU A 32 5.94 11.07 1.41
N ASP A 33 5.09 10.19 1.95
CA ASP A 33 3.98 10.63 2.83
C ASP A 33 4.52 11.33 4.08
N LYS A 34 5.65 10.85 4.63
CA LYS A 34 6.33 11.50 5.75
C LYS A 34 6.86 12.88 5.37
N PHE A 35 7.57 13.00 4.25
CA PHE A 35 8.08 14.27 3.76
C PHE A 35 6.95 15.30 3.54
N GLU A 36 5.87 14.89 2.89
CA GLU A 36 4.70 15.75 2.67
C GLU A 36 4.01 16.15 3.99
N ALA A 37 3.92 15.24 4.95
CA ALA A 37 3.34 15.52 6.27
C ALA A 37 4.20 16.52 7.06
N ASP A 38 5.52 16.36 7.04
CA ASP A 38 6.48 17.25 7.70
C ASP A 38 6.40 18.66 7.08
N ASN A 39 6.38 18.76 5.74
CA ASN A 39 6.24 20.04 5.03
C ASN A 39 4.92 20.77 5.34
N ALA A 40 3.84 20.00 5.51
CA ALA A 40 2.52 20.55 5.84
C ALA A 40 2.34 20.82 7.34
N ASN A 41 3.34 20.53 8.19
CA ASN A 41 3.24 20.54 9.66
C ASN A 41 2.04 19.71 10.19
N VAL A 42 1.72 18.60 9.53
CA VAL A 42 0.63 17.71 9.93
C VAL A 42 1.20 16.52 10.70
N ASN A 43 0.80 16.38 11.96
CA ASN A 43 1.12 15.20 12.76
C ASN A 43 0.22 14.02 12.36
N LYS A 44 0.61 13.28 11.30
CA LYS A 44 -0.06 12.04 10.87
C LYS A 44 0.47 10.84 11.65
N ASN A 45 -0.41 9.92 12.02
CA ASN A 45 0.01 8.60 12.49
C ASN A 45 0.42 7.74 11.29
N ILE A 46 1.69 7.86 10.89
CA ILE A 46 2.25 7.17 9.72
C ILE A 46 2.42 5.66 9.98
N ASP A 47 2.63 5.26 11.24
CA ASP A 47 2.80 3.84 11.60
C ASP A 47 1.53 3.03 11.35
N LYS A 48 0.36 3.62 11.55
CA LYS A 48 -0.92 2.98 11.20
C LYS A 48 -1.04 2.71 9.69
N ARG A 49 -0.36 3.49 8.84
CA ARG A 49 -0.48 3.43 7.37
C ARG A 49 0.49 2.47 6.71
N GLN A 50 1.49 1.96 7.43
CA GLN A 50 2.51 1.06 6.87
C GLN A 50 1.86 -0.19 6.25
N PHE A 51 0.87 -0.77 6.94
CA PHE A 51 0.14 -1.94 6.45
C PHE A 51 -0.57 -1.65 5.12
N ASP A 52 -1.29 -0.54 5.03
CA ASP A 52 -2.02 -0.14 3.82
C ASP A 52 -1.08 0.17 2.65
N ILE A 53 0.05 0.82 2.93
CA ILE A 53 1.09 1.12 1.92
C ILE A 53 1.63 -0.17 1.29
N PHE A 54 1.87 -1.20 2.09
CA PHE A 54 2.32 -2.49 1.55
C PHE A 54 1.29 -3.15 0.65
N HIS A 55 0.01 -3.20 1.07
CA HIS A 55 -1.05 -3.78 0.24
C HIS A 55 -1.25 -2.99 -1.06
N PHE A 56 -1.18 -1.67 -0.97
CA PHE A 56 -1.24 -0.79 -2.12
C PHE A 56 -0.06 -1.00 -3.08
N ALA A 57 1.17 -1.05 -2.56
CA ALA A 57 2.37 -1.30 -3.37
C ALA A 57 2.31 -2.67 -4.06
N THR A 58 1.91 -3.72 -3.33
CA THR A 58 1.69 -5.05 -3.90
C THR A 58 0.70 -4.99 -5.05
N ALA A 59 -0.43 -4.29 -4.88
CA ALA A 59 -1.43 -4.15 -5.92
C ALA A 59 -0.87 -3.45 -7.17
N LYS A 60 -0.13 -2.35 -6.99
CA LYS A 60 0.46 -1.58 -8.09
C LYS A 60 1.54 -2.33 -8.85
N ILE A 61 2.43 -3.03 -8.16
CA ILE A 61 3.49 -3.81 -8.81
C ILE A 61 2.91 -4.99 -9.60
N ASN A 62 1.87 -5.64 -9.07
CA ASN A 62 1.23 -6.77 -9.73
C ASN A 62 0.14 -6.36 -10.74
N GLY A 63 -0.11 -5.06 -10.93
CA GLY A 63 -1.12 -4.57 -11.87
C GLY A 63 -2.56 -4.98 -11.53
N ILE A 64 -2.86 -5.22 -10.27
CA ILE A 64 -4.20 -5.61 -9.81
C ILE A 64 -4.94 -4.43 -9.20
N GLU A 65 -6.26 -4.43 -9.36
CA GLU A 65 -7.14 -3.44 -8.74
C GLU A 65 -7.31 -3.75 -7.24
N LEU A 66 -7.11 -2.73 -6.39
CA LEU A 66 -7.34 -2.84 -4.96
C LEU A 66 -8.72 -2.29 -4.62
N LEU A 67 -9.66 -3.18 -4.31
CA LEU A 67 -11.00 -2.82 -3.85
C LEU A 67 -10.97 -2.62 -2.32
N SER A 68 -11.34 -1.42 -1.86
CA SER A 68 -11.51 -1.15 -0.43
C SER A 68 -12.60 -0.13 -0.18
N ASN A 69 -13.27 -0.28 0.96
CA ASN A 69 -14.18 0.73 1.51
C ASN A 69 -13.43 1.75 2.39
N ASP A 70 -12.11 1.65 2.50
CA ASP A 70 -11.28 2.55 3.29
C ASP A 70 -11.05 3.87 2.55
N LYS A 71 -11.34 4.98 3.25
CA LYS A 71 -11.12 6.36 2.78
C LYS A 71 -9.63 6.71 2.64
N HIS A 72 -8.72 5.89 3.15
CA HIS A 72 -7.28 6.08 3.04
C HIS A 72 -6.71 5.70 1.66
N LEU A 73 -7.35 4.79 0.92
CA LEU A 73 -6.86 4.40 -0.41
C LEU A 73 -6.80 5.55 -1.42
N PRO A 74 -7.83 6.43 -1.54
CA PRO A 74 -7.74 7.60 -2.41
C PRO A 74 -6.54 8.51 -2.10
N GLN A 75 -6.12 8.61 -0.84
CA GLN A 75 -4.94 9.39 -0.45
C GLN A 75 -3.65 8.74 -0.97
N LEU A 76 -3.55 7.41 -0.89
CA LEU A 76 -2.42 6.65 -1.43
C LEU A 76 -2.34 6.71 -2.95
N GLU A 77 -3.48 6.75 -3.65
CA GLU A 77 -3.48 6.97 -5.11
C GLU A 77 -2.89 8.33 -5.48
N ASN A 78 -3.26 9.39 -4.76
CA ASN A 78 -2.71 10.72 -5.01
C ASN A 78 -1.20 10.76 -4.71
N LEU A 79 -0.77 10.12 -3.61
CA LEU A 79 0.64 9.99 -3.26
C LEU A 79 1.42 9.22 -4.34
N TYR A 80 0.85 8.14 -4.88
CA TYR A 80 1.47 7.36 -5.95
C TYR A 80 1.58 8.14 -7.26
N LYS A 81 0.58 8.94 -7.60
CA LYS A 81 0.67 9.87 -8.75
C LYS A 81 1.82 10.85 -8.58
N LEU A 82 1.95 11.46 -7.39
CA LEU A 82 3.05 12.37 -7.08
C LEU A 82 4.41 11.68 -7.20
N TYR A 83 4.54 10.48 -6.61
CA TYR A 83 5.75 9.65 -6.73
C TYR A 83 6.14 9.39 -8.19
N ARG A 84 5.16 9.05 -9.04
CA ARG A 84 5.38 8.78 -10.46
C ARG A 84 5.82 10.02 -11.24
N LEU A 85 5.29 11.20 -10.90
CA LEU A 85 5.70 12.47 -11.52
C LEU A 85 7.14 12.83 -11.16
N ASN A 86 7.53 12.66 -9.90
CA ASN A 86 8.88 12.97 -9.42
C ASN A 86 9.97 12.00 -9.94
N LYS A 87 9.59 10.81 -10.43
CA LYS A 87 10.51 9.88 -11.10
C LYS A 87 10.74 10.19 -12.60
N ILE A 88 10.04 11.17 -13.17
CA ILE A 88 10.13 11.54 -14.58
C ILE A 88 11.07 12.76 -14.81
N ILE A 89 11.71 13.27 -13.75
CA ILE A 89 12.75 14.32 -13.82
C ILE A 89 14.12 13.71 -13.58
#